data_AF-A0A1H9FJF1-F1
#
_entry.id   AF-A0A1H9FJF1-F1
#
_cell.length_a   1.000
_cell.length_b   1.000
_cell.length_c   1.000
_cell.angle_alpha   90.00
_cell.angle_beta   90.00
_cell.angle_gamma   90.00
#
_symmetry.space_group_name_H-M   'P 1'
#
loop_
_entity.id
_entity.type
_entity.pdbx_description
1 polymer ?
#
loop_
_entity_poly.entity_id
_entity_poly.type
_entity_poly.pdbx_seq_one_letter_code
_entity_poly.pdbx_strand_id
1 'polypeptide(L)'
;MHRYEMPHLFSYSATLAPPEVIGPVPEGLRVNFYITGGELRGPLACGRLRPVGADWVLLSRDGVGHMNVRATAELQDGALVYLQYTGILDLGTNGYEDFIAGRLPPRAALRTSIRMSTAHPEHAQLNRLLCIGVGEADFGSLSVDYDVYAVR
;
A
#
# COMPACT_ATOMS: atom_id res chain seq x y z
N MET A 1 15.22 -27.56 4.08
CA MET A 1 14.61 -26.46 3.30
C MET A 1 13.13 -26.44 3.64
N HIS A 2 12.55 -25.28 3.96
CA HIS A 2 11.11 -25.17 4.24
C HIS A 2 10.35 -25.05 2.91
N ARG A 3 9.24 -25.78 2.77
CA ARG A 3 8.31 -25.62 1.63
C ARG A 3 7.39 -24.43 1.94
N TYR A 4 7.08 -23.63 0.93
CA TYR A 4 6.17 -22.49 1.07
C TYR A 4 5.24 -22.35 -0.14
N GLU A 5 4.10 -21.70 0.08
CA GLU A 5 3.13 -21.31 -0.95
C GLU A 5 2.70 -19.84 -0.78
N MET A 6 2.22 -19.24 -1.87
CA MET A 6 1.69 -17.88 -1.90
C MET A 6 0.27 -17.84 -2.50
N PRO A 7 -0.75 -18.35 -1.81
CA PRO A 7 -2.13 -18.23 -2.27
C PRO A 7 -2.59 -16.77 -2.28
N HIS A 8 -3.28 -16.38 -3.36
CA HIS A 8 -3.99 -15.09 -3.45
C HIS A 8 -5.13 -15.05 -2.42
N LEU A 9 -5.29 -13.92 -1.74
CA LEU A 9 -6.31 -13.72 -0.72
C LEU A 9 -7.40 -12.76 -1.20
N PHE A 10 -6.99 -11.62 -1.74
CA PHE A 10 -7.85 -10.57 -2.27
C PHE A 10 -7.01 -9.56 -3.05
N SER A 11 -7.69 -8.78 -3.88
CA SER A 11 -7.16 -7.60 -4.53
C SER A 11 -7.77 -6.37 -3.90
N TYR A 12 -7.06 -5.24 -3.89
CA TYR A 12 -7.64 -3.97 -3.51
C TYR A 12 -7.13 -2.81 -4.35
N SER A 13 -7.96 -1.79 -4.48
CA SER A 13 -7.58 -0.49 -5.02
C SER A 13 -7.77 0.58 -3.95
N ALA A 14 -6.94 1.61 -3.98
CA ALA A 14 -7.09 2.80 -3.15
C ALA A 14 -6.97 4.06 -4.01
N THR A 15 -7.77 5.07 -3.68
CA THR A 15 -7.63 6.42 -4.22
C THR A 15 -6.90 7.30 -3.22
N LEU A 16 -6.10 8.22 -3.73
CA LEU A 16 -5.23 9.09 -2.95
C LEU A 16 -5.60 10.55 -3.17
N ALA A 17 -5.39 11.38 -2.16
CA ALA A 17 -5.39 12.83 -2.32
C ALA A 17 -4.14 13.26 -3.12
N PRO A 18 -4.13 14.48 -3.69
CA PRO A 18 -2.89 15.09 -4.16
C PRO A 18 -1.80 15.00 -3.08
N PRO A 19 -0.55 14.70 -3.45
CA PRO A 19 0.51 14.44 -2.49
C PRO A 19 0.79 15.67 -1.63
N GLU A 20 0.92 15.45 -0.32
CA GLU A 20 1.49 16.44 0.58
C GLU A 20 3.01 16.31 0.53
N VAL A 21 3.65 17.25 -0.16
CA VAL A 21 5.11 17.29 -0.29
C VAL A 21 5.69 18.09 0.87
N ILE A 22 6.28 17.38 1.84
CA ILE A 22 7.07 18.01 2.90
C ILE A 22 8.38 18.58 2.32
N GLY A 23 8.96 17.86 1.36
CA GLY A 23 10.13 18.31 0.61
C GLY A 23 11.42 17.61 1.04
N PRO A 24 12.58 18.11 0.56
CA PRO A 24 13.88 17.51 0.86
C PRO A 24 14.21 17.57 2.35
N VAL A 25 14.66 16.45 2.89
CA VAL A 25 15.15 16.24 4.26
C VAL A 25 16.49 15.49 4.20
N PRO A 26 17.27 15.40 5.30
CA PRO A 26 18.56 14.71 5.29
C PRO A 26 18.52 13.28 4.74
N GLU A 27 17.41 12.57 4.97
CA GLU A 27 17.22 11.17 4.58
C GLU A 27 16.75 10.99 3.12
N GLY A 28 16.27 12.04 2.46
CA GLY A 28 15.66 11.94 1.12
C GLY A 28 14.58 12.99 0.86
N LEU A 29 13.55 12.64 0.10
CA LEU A 29 12.38 13.48 -0.12
C LEU A 29 11.20 12.89 0.66
N ARG A 30 10.58 13.71 1.52
CA ARG A 30 9.45 13.27 2.34
C ARG A 30 8.13 13.69 1.70
N VAL A 31 7.25 12.72 1.48
CA VAL A 31 5.95 12.90 0.83
C VAL A 31 4.91 12.03 1.51
N ASN A 32 3.75 12.61 1.80
CA ASN A 32 2.62 11.86 2.35
C ASN A 32 1.52 11.71 1.29
N PHE A 33 0.97 10.50 1.18
CA PHE A 33 -0.17 10.19 0.32
C PHE A 33 -1.35 9.77 1.18
N TYR A 34 -2.34 10.65 1.31
CA TYR A 34 -3.54 10.39 2.12
C TYR A 34 -4.55 9.52 1.37
N ILE A 35 -5.08 8.51 2.04
CA ILE A 35 -6.07 7.60 1.48
C ILE A 35 -7.44 8.27 1.52
N THR A 36 -8.09 8.38 0.37
CA THR A 36 -9.43 8.97 0.23
C THR A 36 -10.53 7.91 0.07
N GLY A 37 -10.17 6.64 -0.10
CA GLY A 37 -11.11 5.53 -0.22
C GLY A 37 -10.50 4.39 -1.00
N GLY A 38 -11.34 3.41 -1.34
CA GLY A 38 -10.92 2.23 -2.09
C GLY A 38 -11.84 1.04 -1.88
N GLU A 39 -11.57 -0.04 -2.60
CA GLU A 39 -12.35 -1.27 -2.56
C GLU A 39 -11.43 -2.47 -2.36
N LEU A 40 -11.91 -3.48 -1.63
CA LEU A 40 -11.25 -4.77 -1.48
C LEU A 40 -12.18 -5.85 -2.02
N ARG A 41 -11.65 -6.77 -2.83
CA ARG A 41 -12.42 -7.86 -3.44
C ARG A 41 -11.59 -9.14 -3.44
N GLY A 42 -12.12 -10.19 -2.83
CA GLY A 42 -11.51 -11.52 -2.90
C GLY A 42 -12.16 -12.53 -1.96
N PRO A 43 -11.72 -13.80 -2.02
CA PRO A 43 -12.27 -14.87 -1.21
C PRO A 43 -12.18 -14.63 0.31
N LEU A 44 -11.12 -13.95 0.76
CA LEU A 44 -10.86 -13.77 2.19
C LEU A 44 -11.38 -12.43 2.74
N ALA A 45 -11.54 -11.44 1.87
CA ALA A 45 -11.95 -10.10 2.26
C ALA A 45 -12.69 -9.42 1.10
N CYS A 46 -13.88 -8.90 1.39
CA CYS A 46 -14.64 -8.05 0.49
C CYS A 46 -15.16 -6.86 1.28
N GLY A 47 -15.01 -5.65 0.76
CA GLY A 47 -15.35 -4.43 1.47
C GLY A 47 -14.73 -3.18 0.87
N ARG A 48 -14.48 -2.18 1.71
CA ARG A 48 -13.96 -0.87 1.30
C ARG A 48 -12.80 -0.41 2.19
N LEU A 49 -11.89 0.37 1.62
CA LEU A 49 -10.95 1.15 2.39
C LEU A 49 -11.66 2.40 2.90
N ARG A 50 -11.51 2.68 4.20
CA ARG A 50 -12.02 3.92 4.78
C ARG A 50 -11.15 5.11 4.33
N PRO A 51 -11.70 6.33 4.23
CA PRO A 51 -10.98 7.55 3.89
C PRO A 51 -10.12 8.04 5.08
N VAL A 52 -9.27 7.16 5.59
CA VAL A 52 -8.38 7.40 6.74
C VAL A 52 -7.07 6.67 6.50
N GLY A 53 -6.00 7.22 7.07
CA GLY A 53 -4.66 6.69 6.89
C GLY A 53 -3.90 7.33 5.74
N ALA A 54 -2.66 6.92 5.60
CA ALA A 54 -1.74 7.48 4.63
C ALA A 54 -0.56 6.54 4.40
N ASP A 55 0.15 6.78 3.30
CA ASP A 55 1.53 6.37 3.14
C ASP A 55 2.46 7.54 3.49
N TRP A 56 3.41 7.30 4.40
CA TRP A 56 4.46 8.24 4.79
C TRP A 56 5.76 7.87 4.07
N VAL A 57 5.81 8.16 2.76
CA VAL A 57 6.92 7.77 1.88
C VAL A 57 8.18 8.56 2.21
N LEU A 58 9.31 7.87 2.21
CA LEU A 58 10.63 8.49 2.08
C LEU A 58 11.21 8.07 0.73
N LEU A 59 11.32 9.00 -0.20
CA LEU A 59 11.96 8.75 -1.49
C LEU A 59 13.46 9.01 -1.39
N SER A 60 14.25 7.94 -1.54
CA SER A 60 15.70 8.01 -1.57
C SER A 60 16.22 8.67 -2.85
N ARG A 61 17.50 9.06 -2.85
CA ARG A 61 18.13 9.73 -4.01
C ARG A 61 18.33 8.81 -5.21
N ASP A 62 18.32 7.50 -5.04
CA ASP A 62 18.36 6.51 -6.12
C ASP A 62 16.96 6.19 -6.67
N GLY A 63 15.92 6.92 -6.25
CA GLY A 63 14.57 6.85 -6.81
C GLY A 63 13.68 5.76 -6.21
N VAL A 64 14.09 5.14 -5.08
CA VAL A 64 13.27 4.17 -4.36
C VAL A 64 12.43 4.85 -3.27
N GLY A 65 11.12 4.76 -3.39
CA GLY A 65 10.17 5.14 -2.36
C GLY A 65 10.08 4.08 -1.27
N HIS A 66 10.50 4.40 -0.06
CA HIS A 66 10.31 3.58 1.12
C HIS A 66 8.93 3.87 1.73
N MET A 67 8.00 2.94 1.52
CA MET A 67 6.62 3.07 1.97
C MET A 67 6.47 2.74 3.45
N ASN A 68 5.57 3.44 4.12
CA ASN A 68 5.15 3.17 5.49
C ASN A 68 3.67 3.52 5.58
N VAL A 69 2.80 2.51 5.58
CA VAL A 69 1.36 2.72 5.46
C VAL A 69 0.63 2.25 6.69
N ARG A 70 -0.37 3.02 7.08
CA ARG A 70 -1.43 2.62 8.01
C ARG A 70 -2.77 2.97 7.39
N ALA A 71 -3.68 2.00 7.35
CA ALA A 71 -5.01 2.16 6.77
C ALA A 71 -6.04 1.35 7.55
N THR A 72 -7.32 1.53 7.24
CA THR A 72 -8.40 0.73 7.81
C THR A 72 -9.35 0.29 6.70
N ALA A 73 -9.52 -1.02 6.56
CA ALA A 73 -10.57 -1.61 5.76
C ALA A 73 -11.82 -1.87 6.61
N GLU A 74 -12.99 -1.75 6.00
CA GLU A 74 -14.28 -2.15 6.54
C GLU A 74 -14.88 -3.20 5.61
N LEU A 75 -15.06 -4.41 6.14
CA LEU A 75 -15.61 -5.54 5.40
C LEU A 75 -17.13 -5.44 5.29
N GLN A 76 -17.73 -6.24 4.42
CA GLN A 76 -19.18 -6.21 4.13
C GLN A 76 -20.07 -6.46 5.36
N ASP A 77 -19.58 -7.23 6.34
CA ASP A 77 -20.28 -7.50 7.61
C ASP A 77 -20.02 -6.42 8.68
N GLY A 78 -19.31 -5.35 8.34
CA GLY A 78 -18.95 -4.26 9.24
C GLY A 78 -17.67 -4.51 10.06
N ALA A 79 -16.99 -5.64 9.86
CA ALA A 79 -15.72 -5.89 10.53
C ALA A 79 -14.66 -4.85 10.11
N LEU A 80 -13.97 -4.26 11.09
CA LEU A 80 -12.84 -3.39 10.84
C LEU A 80 -11.53 -4.19 10.83
N VAL A 81 -10.70 -3.94 9.83
CA VAL A 81 -9.36 -4.53 9.69
C VAL A 81 -8.36 -3.40 9.58
N TYR A 82 -7.51 -3.29 10.60
CA TYR A 82 -6.36 -2.40 10.57
C TYR A 82 -5.28 -3.01 9.67
N LEU A 83 -4.78 -2.20 8.74
CA LEU A 83 -3.70 -2.56 7.84
C LEU A 83 -2.46 -1.75 8.22
N GLN A 84 -1.34 -2.43 8.42
CA GLN A 84 -0.04 -1.80 8.52
C GLN A 84 0.94 -2.50 7.59
N TYR A 85 1.58 -1.74 6.71
CA TYR A 85 2.52 -2.30 5.76
C TYR A 85 3.67 -1.37 5.45
N THR A 86 4.78 -1.98 5.07
CA THR A 86 5.96 -1.30 4.54
C THR A 86 6.29 -1.91 3.20
N GLY A 87 7.02 -1.19 2.36
CA GLY A 87 7.33 -1.68 1.03
C GLY A 87 8.22 -0.74 0.25
N ILE A 88 8.35 -1.06 -1.03
CA ILE A 88 9.09 -0.27 -2.01
C ILE A 88 8.15 0.17 -3.12
N LEU A 89 8.31 1.42 -3.52
CA LEU A 89 7.82 2.03 -4.75
C LEU A 89 9.05 2.33 -5.60
N ASP A 90 9.12 1.78 -6.81
CA ASP A 90 10.27 2.01 -7.70
C ASP A 90 9.91 3.06 -8.76
N LEU A 91 10.48 4.26 -8.64
CA LEU A 91 10.31 5.36 -9.60
C LEU A 91 11.43 5.37 -10.67
N GLY A 92 12.32 4.37 -10.68
CA GLY A 92 13.51 4.32 -11.52
C GLY A 92 14.66 5.16 -10.98
N THR A 93 15.85 5.02 -11.57
CA THR A 93 17.11 5.58 -11.03
C THR A 93 17.14 7.11 -10.92
N ASN A 94 16.33 7.82 -11.70
CA ASN A 94 16.19 9.28 -11.66
C ASN A 94 14.91 9.73 -10.93
N GLY A 95 14.21 8.80 -10.26
CA GLY A 95 12.89 9.02 -9.70
C GLY A 95 12.84 10.16 -8.69
N TYR A 96 13.95 10.42 -7.98
CA TYR A 96 14.08 11.58 -7.09
C TYR A 96 14.02 12.90 -7.85
N GLU A 97 14.89 13.10 -8.84
CA GLU A 97 14.91 14.34 -9.63
C GLU A 97 13.61 14.52 -10.43
N ASP A 98 13.07 13.43 -10.96
CA ASP A 98 11.84 13.44 -11.73
C ASP A 98 10.62 13.76 -10.86
N PHE A 99 10.56 13.27 -9.61
CA PHE A 99 9.51 13.66 -8.68
C PHE A 99 9.55 15.18 -8.43
N ILE A 100 10.72 15.73 -8.08
CA ILE A 100 10.87 17.16 -7.78
C ILE A 100 10.48 18.03 -8.98
N ALA A 101 10.79 17.57 -10.19
CA ALA A 101 10.47 18.29 -11.41
C ALA A 101 9.05 18.02 -11.95
N GLY A 102 8.24 17.22 -11.27
CA GLY A 102 6.89 16.87 -11.71
C GLY A 102 6.84 15.99 -12.97
N ARG A 103 7.89 15.20 -13.23
CA ARG A 103 8.03 14.31 -14.39
C ARG A 103 7.90 12.83 -14.00
N LEU A 104 6.96 12.51 -13.12
CA LEU A 104 6.74 11.13 -12.70
C LEU A 104 6.39 10.24 -13.89
N PRO A 105 6.83 8.97 -13.89
CA PRO A 105 6.32 8.00 -14.85
C PRO A 105 4.79 7.89 -14.70
N PRO A 106 4.05 7.46 -15.73
CA PRO A 106 2.59 7.28 -15.60
C PRO A 106 2.27 6.25 -14.50
N ARG A 107 3.11 5.22 -14.38
CA ARG A 107 2.94 4.10 -13.46
C ARG A 107 4.25 3.65 -12.83
N ALA A 108 4.16 3.05 -11.65
CA ALA A 108 5.32 2.50 -10.94
C ALA A 108 4.98 1.26 -10.13
N ALA A 109 5.91 0.31 -10.06
CA ALA A 109 5.70 -0.95 -9.35
C ALA A 109 5.77 -0.77 -7.83
N LEU A 110 4.89 -1.48 -7.12
CA LEU A 110 4.79 -1.50 -5.66
C LEU A 110 4.98 -2.93 -5.14
N ARG A 111 5.82 -3.11 -4.12
CA ARG A 111 5.97 -4.40 -3.42
C ARG A 111 5.94 -4.17 -1.92
N THR A 112 5.01 -4.81 -1.21
CA THR A 112 4.75 -4.52 0.20
C THR A 112 4.71 -5.80 1.04
N SER A 113 5.05 -5.67 2.33
CA SER A 113 4.79 -6.66 3.36
C SER A 113 3.69 -6.15 4.28
N ILE A 114 2.58 -6.88 4.35
CA ILE A 114 1.34 -6.43 4.97
C ILE A 114 1.06 -7.27 6.23
N ARG A 115 0.73 -6.57 7.32
CA ARG A 115 0.14 -7.15 8.52
C ARG A 115 -1.26 -6.60 8.72
N MET A 116 -2.14 -7.49 9.15
CA MET A 116 -3.55 -7.19 9.38
C MET A 116 -3.88 -7.41 10.85
N SER A 117 -4.81 -6.62 11.38
CA SER A 117 -5.32 -6.80 12.74
C SER A 117 -6.82 -6.53 12.80
N THR A 118 -7.58 -7.42 13.43
CA THR A 118 -9.02 -7.27 13.63
C THR A 118 -9.46 -7.94 14.93
N ALA A 119 -10.46 -7.35 15.58
CA ALA A 119 -11.12 -7.93 16.74
C ALA A 119 -12.32 -8.81 16.35
N HIS A 120 -12.72 -8.84 15.08
CA HIS A 120 -13.91 -9.59 14.65
C HIS A 120 -13.63 -11.10 14.67
N PRO A 121 -14.40 -11.90 15.43
CA PRO A 121 -14.11 -13.31 15.64
C PRO A 121 -14.13 -14.14 14.35
N GLU A 122 -15.05 -13.84 13.42
CA GLU A 122 -15.14 -14.54 12.13
C GLU A 122 -13.94 -14.27 11.21
N HIS A 123 -13.22 -13.17 11.44
CA HIS A 123 -12.03 -12.77 10.67
C HIS A 123 -10.73 -12.98 11.44
N ALA A 124 -10.75 -13.69 12.57
CA ALA A 124 -9.60 -13.85 13.45
C ALA A 124 -8.37 -14.48 12.77
N GLN A 125 -8.58 -15.23 11.67
CA GLN A 125 -7.49 -15.77 10.85
C GLN A 125 -6.60 -14.69 10.23
N LEU A 126 -7.13 -13.50 9.94
CA LEU A 126 -6.35 -12.38 9.35
C LEU A 126 -5.19 -11.95 10.26
N ASN A 127 -5.37 -12.07 11.59
CA ASN A 127 -4.35 -11.75 12.58
C ASN A 127 -3.13 -12.69 12.53
N ARG A 128 -3.22 -13.80 11.79
CA ARG A 128 -2.22 -14.88 11.77
C ARG A 128 -1.46 -14.96 10.45
N LEU A 129 -1.70 -14.03 9.52
CA LEU A 129 -1.10 -14.05 8.19
C LEU A 129 0.05 -13.04 8.11
N LEU A 130 1.16 -13.46 7.50
CA LEU A 130 2.12 -12.54 6.89
C LEU A 130 1.80 -12.47 5.41
N CYS A 131 1.56 -11.26 4.91
CA CYS A 131 1.13 -11.07 3.54
C CYS A 131 2.16 -10.29 2.70
N ILE A 132 2.19 -10.58 1.41
CA ILE A 132 2.92 -9.82 0.40
C ILE A 132 1.91 -9.17 -0.53
N GLY A 133 2.04 -7.86 -0.73
CA GLY A 133 1.31 -7.11 -1.74
C GLY A 133 2.16 -6.91 -2.99
N VAL A 134 1.58 -7.21 -4.14
CA VAL A 134 2.17 -6.97 -5.47
C VAL A 134 1.23 -6.00 -6.18
N GLY A 135 1.72 -4.81 -6.50
CA GLY A 135 0.86 -3.75 -7.01
C GLY A 135 1.55 -2.77 -7.95
N GLU A 136 0.77 -1.77 -8.33
CA GLU A 136 1.14 -0.65 -9.20
C GLU A 136 0.52 0.65 -8.69
N ALA A 137 1.23 1.76 -8.83
CA ALA A 137 0.71 3.11 -8.65
C ALA A 137 0.39 3.70 -10.03
N ASP A 138 -0.74 4.37 -10.17
CA ASP A 138 -1.10 5.20 -11.31
C ASP A 138 -1.13 6.67 -10.85
N PHE A 139 -0.16 7.45 -11.33
CA PHE A 139 -0.02 8.85 -10.93
C PHE A 139 -0.99 9.78 -11.66
N GLY A 140 -1.58 9.34 -12.78
CA GLY A 140 -2.57 10.10 -13.51
C GLY A 140 -3.92 10.13 -12.79
N SER A 141 -4.35 8.99 -12.24
CA SER A 141 -5.59 8.87 -11.45
C SER A 141 -5.40 9.02 -9.95
N LEU A 142 -4.15 9.17 -9.47
CA LEU A 142 -3.80 9.15 -8.05
C LEU A 142 -4.40 7.93 -7.33
N SER A 143 -4.14 6.75 -7.90
CA SER A 143 -4.63 5.48 -7.37
C SER A 143 -3.53 4.44 -7.30
N VAL A 144 -3.74 3.43 -6.45
CA VAL A 144 -2.89 2.25 -6.36
C VAL A 144 -3.77 1.01 -6.41
N ASP A 145 -3.24 -0.06 -6.97
CA ASP A 145 -3.85 -1.39 -6.95
C ASP A 145 -2.85 -2.43 -6.46
N TYR A 146 -3.37 -3.49 -5.82
CA TYR A 146 -2.59 -4.58 -5.30
C TYR A 146 -3.33 -5.90 -5.38
N ASP A 147 -2.59 -6.97 -5.68
CA ASP A 147 -2.91 -8.33 -5.29
C ASP A 147 -2.19 -8.70 -4.00
N VAL A 148 -2.92 -9.29 -3.05
CA VAL A 148 -2.41 -9.67 -1.73
C VAL A 148 -2.36 -11.19 -1.59
N TYR A 149 -1.19 -11.69 -1.20
CA TYR A 149 -0.90 -13.11 -1.02
C TYR A 149 -0.51 -13.40 0.43
N ALA A 150 -0.87 -14.56 0.98
CA ALA A 150 -0.31 -15.03 2.27
C ALA A 150 0.94 -15.87 2.02
N VAL A 151 1.97 -15.75 2.87
CA VAL A 151 3.06 -16.72 2.93
C VAL A 151 2.64 -17.85 3.86
N ARG A 152 2.61 -19.10 3.35
CA ARG A 152 2.22 -20.30 4.12
C ARG A 152 3.25 -21.41 4.01
#